data_AF-A0A1E1V7N3-F1
#
_entry.id   AF-A0A1E1V7N3-F1
#
_cell.length_a   1.000
_cell.length_b   1.000
_cell.length_c   1.000
_cell.angle_alpha   90.00
_cell.angle_beta   90.00
_cell.angle_gamma   90.00
#
_symmetry.space_group_name_H-M   'P 1'
#
loop_
_entity.id
_entity.type
_entity.pdbx_description
1 polymer ?
#
loop_
_entity_poly.entity_id
_entity_poly.type
_entity_poly.pdbx_seq_one_letter_code
_entity_poly.pdbx_strand_id
1 'polypeptide(L)' 'MNGVVFASAVVLCGGMVSVLTGSIPTHGFIAELVWSGLALAGLITIAGIEASS' A
#
# COMPACT_ATOMS: atom_id res chain seq x y z
N MET A 1 4.42 15.61 8.09
CA MET A 1 5.04 14.27 8.01
C MET A 1 4.14 13.15 8.54
N ASN A 2 3.37 13.32 9.63
CA ASN A 2 2.53 12.23 10.18
C ASN A 2 1.37 11.74 9.28
N GLY A 3 0.70 12.63 8.53
CA GLY A 3 -0.50 12.24 7.78
C GLY A 3 -0.24 11.29 6.59
N VAL A 4 0.86 11.52 5.86
CA VAL A 4 1.22 10.69 4.69
C VAL A 4 1.65 9.30 5.13
N VAL A 5 2.48 9.20 6.18
CA VAL A 5 2.92 7.92 6.74
C VAL A 5 1.73 7.11 7.28
N PHE A 6 0.79 7.76 7.95
CA PHE A 6 -0.42 7.09 8.45
C PHE A 6 -1.32 6.58 7.32
N ALA A 7 -1.54 7.39 6.27
CA ALA A 7 -2.29 6.97 5.10
C ALA A 7 -1.66 5.76 4.40
N SER A 8 -0.33 5.77 4.23
CA SER A 8 0.38 4.64 3.64
C SER A 8 0.33 3.38 4.50
N ALA A 9 0.44 3.51 5.83
CA ALA A 9 0.33 2.38 6.74
C ALA A 9 -1.07 1.73 6.69
N VAL A 10 -2.13 2.54 6.57
CA VAL A 10 -3.51 2.04 6.41
C VAL A 10 -3.69 1.32 5.07
N VAL A 11 -3.13 1.87 3.98
CA VAL A 11 -3.17 1.21 2.66
C VAL A 11 -2.38 -0.10 2.67
N LEU A 12 -1.19 -0.12 3.30
CA LEU A 12 -0.37 -1.32 3.47
C LEU A 12 -1.08 -2.40 4.29
N CYS A 13 -1.68 -2.02 5.41
CA CYS A 13 -2.43 -2.92 6.27
C CYS A 13 -3.68 -3.47 5.56
N GLY A 14 -4.43 -2.61 4.87
CA GLY A 14 -5.60 -3.01 4.10
C GLY A 14 -5.26 -3.96 2.94
N GLY A 15 -4.16 -3.70 2.22
CA GLY A 15 -3.67 -4.58 1.17
C GLY A 15 -3.24 -5.95 1.70
N MET A 16 -2.49 -5.98 2.81
CA MET A 16 -2.09 -7.24 3.45
C MET A 16 -3.27 -8.04 3.97
N VAL A 17 -4.24 -7.40 4.62
CA VAL A 17 -5.48 -8.07 5.07
C VAL A 17 -6.19 -8.69 3.89
N SER A 18 -6.31 -7.97 2.78
CA SER A 18 -7.03 -8.45 1.60
C SER A 18 -6.35 -9.64 0.90
N VAL A 19 -5.02 -9.72 0.95
CA VAL A 19 -4.25 -10.90 0.54
C VAL A 19 -4.49 -12.07 1.51
N LEU A 20 -4.47 -11.80 2.82
CA LEU A 20 -4.64 -12.81 3.86
C LEU A 20 -6.04 -13.44 3.87
N THR A 21 -7.08 -12.64 3.61
CA THR A 21 -8.47 -13.11 3.51
C THR A 21 -8.80 -13.74 2.15
N GLY A 22 -7.88 -13.72 1.19
CA GLY A 22 -8.11 -14.24 -0.16
C GLY A 22 -9.24 -13.51 -0.91
N SER A 23 -9.58 -12.30 -0.47
CA SER A 23 -10.74 -11.54 -0.97
C SER A 23 -10.50 -10.90 -2.32
N ILE A 24 -9.24 -10.69 -2.71
CA ILE A 24 -8.89 -10.19 -4.03
C ILE A 24 -8.40 -11.37 -4.87
N PRO A 25 -9.03 -11.65 -6.03
CA PRO A 25 -8.52 -12.64 -6.95
C PRO A 25 -7.10 -12.26 -7.34
N THR A 26 -6.15 -13.18 -7.26
CA THR A 26 -4.73 -12.94 -7.58
C THR A 26 -4.47 -12.57 -9.04
N HIS A 27 -5.51 -12.59 -9.88
CA HIS A 27 -5.43 -12.29 -11.30
C HIS A 27 -6.66 -11.50 -11.75
N GLY A 28 -6.43 -10.33 -12.36
CA GLY A 28 -7.47 -9.43 -12.86
C GLY A 28 -7.08 -7.95 -12.69
N PHE A 29 -7.69 -7.08 -13.49
CA PHE A 29 -7.38 -5.64 -13.51
C PHE A 29 -7.48 -4.96 -12.13
N ILE A 30 -8.47 -5.36 -11.32
CA ILE A 30 -8.64 -4.84 -9.95
C ILE A 30 -7.49 -5.25 -9.02
N ALA A 31 -6.96 -6.47 -9.20
CA ALA A 31 -5.83 -6.96 -8.40
C ALA A 31 -4.54 -6.21 -8.73
N GLU A 32 -4.27 -6.02 -10.02
CA GLU A 32 -3.15 -5.21 -10.52
C GLU A 32 -3.23 -3.76 -10.02
N LEU A 33 -4.44 -3.17 -9.98
CA LEU A 33 -4.66 -1.82 -9.45
C LEU A 33 -4.38 -1.75 -7.94
N VAL A 34 -4.88 -2.72 -7.17
CA VAL A 34 -4.63 -2.77 -5.72
C VAL A 34 -3.14 -2.98 -5.44
N TRP A 35 -2.49 -3.88 -6.17
CA TRP A 35 -1.07 -4.17 -5.97
C TRP A 35 -0.17 -3.00 -6.39
N SER A 36 -0.51 -2.32 -7.49
CA SER A 36 0.16 -1.08 -7.90
C SER A 36 -0.05 0.05 -6.89
N GLY A 37 -1.27 0.20 -6.35
CA GLY A 37 -1.56 1.19 -5.31
C GLY A 37 -0.81 0.90 -4.01
N LEU A 38 -0.67 -0.37 -3.65
CA LEU A 38 0.12 -0.83 -2.51
C LEU A 38 1.60 -0.53 -2.69
N ALA A 39 2.15 -0.84 -3.87
CA ALA A 39 3.54 -0.55 -4.23
C ALA A 39 3.82 0.96 -4.20
N LEU A 40 2.89 1.77 -4.73
CA LEU A 40 3.00 3.23 -4.70
C LEU A 40 2.98 3.79 -3.27
N ALA A 41 2.10 3.28 -2.40
CA ALA A 41 2.06 3.66 -0.99
C ALA A 41 3.38 3.31 -0.25
N GLY A 42 3.96 2.15 -0.56
CA GLY A 42 5.29 1.77 -0.06
C GLY A 42 6.37 2.75 -0.50
N LEU A 43 6.44 3.09 -1.79
CA LEU A 43 7.41 4.05 -2.34
C LEU A 43 7.27 5.44 -1.75
N ILE A 44 6.05 5.94 -1.58
CA ILE A 44 5.78 7.23 -0.94
C ILE A 44 6.27 7.23 0.52
N THR A 45 6.11 6.11 1.22
CA THR A 45 6.59 5.96 2.60
C THR A 45 8.11 6.00 2.65
N ILE A 46 8.79 5.26 1.77
CA ILE A 46 10.25 5.25 1.68
C ILE A 46 10.75 6.65 1.35
N ALA A 47 10.24 7.29 0.30
CA ALA A 47 10.60 8.66 -0.06
C ALA A 47 10.32 9.67 1.08
N GLY A 48 9.24 9.47 1.84
CA GLY A 48 8.92 10.28 3.01
C GLY A 48 9.90 10.09 4.18
N ILE A 49 10.41 8.86 4.38
CA ILE A 49 11.45 8.54 5.36
C ILE A 49 12.79 9.16 4.94
N GLU A 50 13.18 9.00 3.67
CA GLU A 50 14.41 9.58 3.10
C GLU A 50 14.40 11.11 3.21
N ALA A 51 13.27 11.76 2.89
CA ALA A 51 13.13 13.21 3.02
C ALA A 51 13.10 13.71 4.48
N SER A 52 12.93 12.80 5.44
CA SER A 52 12.94 13.11 6.88
C SER A 52 14.33 12.98 7.51
N SER A 53 15.30 12.38 6.80
CA SER A 53 16.67 12.13 7.29
C SER A 53 17.60 13.27 6.87
#